data_AF-Q4RDB1-F1
#
_entry.id   AF-Q4RDB1-F1
#
_cell.length_a   1.000
_cell.length_b   1.000
_cell.length_c   1.000
_cell.angle_alpha   90.00
_cell.angle_beta   90.00
_cell.angle_gamma   90.00
#
_symmetry.space_group_name_H-M   'P 1'
#
loop_
_entity.id
_entity.type
_entity.pdbx_description
1 polymer ?
#
loop_
_entity_poly.entity_id
_entity_poly.type
_entity_poly.pdbx_seq_one_letter_code
_entity_poly.pdbx_strand_id
1 'polypeptide(L)'
;QVGWSTARDYYTLLWSPLPENYVEGTVVHRTVVFQGYYVPNDDGEFYQFCYVTHKGEIRGASTPFQFRANSPSADELLTVEDEGNSDILVVTTKAGSLEVGIV
;
A
#
# COMPACT_ATOMS: atom_id res chain seq x y z
N GLN A 1 -10.02 -6.22 5.45
CA GLN A 1 -9.44 -5.82 6.75
C GLN A 1 -8.73 -7.02 7.35
N VAL A 2 -7.64 -6.82 8.10
CA VAL A 2 -6.98 -7.90 8.87
C VAL A 2 -7.93 -8.38 9.97
N GLY A 3 -7.94 -9.68 10.27
CA GLY A 3 -8.89 -10.28 11.22
C GLY A 3 -10.19 -10.81 10.59
N TRP A 4 -10.25 -10.92 9.26
CA TRP A 4 -11.36 -11.58 8.57
C TRP A 4 -11.54 -13.03 9.03
N SER A 5 -12.79 -13.52 9.05
CA SER A 5 -13.13 -14.89 9.45
C SER A 5 -13.44 -15.77 8.23
N THR A 6 -13.99 -15.18 7.17
CA THR A 6 -14.38 -15.90 5.96
C THR A 6 -14.00 -15.14 4.70
N ALA A 7 -13.94 -15.85 3.56
CA ALA A 7 -13.70 -15.24 2.26
C ALA A 7 -14.79 -14.23 1.83
N ARG A 8 -15.93 -14.16 2.52
CA ARG A 8 -17.01 -13.19 2.25
C ARG A 8 -16.78 -11.84 2.91
N ASP A 9 -15.80 -11.74 3.82
CA ASP A 9 -15.50 -10.51 4.56
C ASP A 9 -14.55 -9.58 3.76
N TYR A 10 -14.59 -9.66 2.42
CA TYR A 10 -13.75 -8.85 1.54
C TYR A 10 -14.25 -7.40 1.50
N TYR A 11 -13.32 -6.45 1.34
CA TYR A 11 -13.68 -5.06 1.09
C TYR A 11 -14.02 -4.82 -0.38
N THR A 12 -13.15 -5.30 -1.28
CA THR A 12 -13.35 -5.29 -2.73
C THR A 12 -12.67 -6.51 -3.33
N LEU A 13 -13.00 -6.87 -4.57
CA LEU A 13 -12.41 -8.01 -5.26
C LEU A 13 -12.23 -7.72 -6.76
N LEU A 14 -11.30 -8.46 -7.34
CA LEU A 14 -11.12 -8.57 -8.78
C LEU A 14 -10.88 -10.03 -9.14
N TRP A 15 -11.33 -10.44 -10.32
CA TRP A 15 -11.00 -11.75 -10.85
C TRP A 15 -9.53 -11.80 -11.26
N SER A 16 -8.83 -12.86 -10.85
CA SER A 16 -7.48 -13.14 -11.34
C SER A 16 -7.58 -13.64 -12.79
N PRO A 17 -6.95 -12.97 -13.77
CA PRO A 17 -7.05 -13.37 -15.16
C PRO A 17 -6.31 -14.69 -15.43
N LEU A 18 -6.99 -15.64 -16.05
CA LEU A 18 -6.42 -16.92 -16.44
C LEU A 18 -5.49 -16.73 -17.66
N PRO A 19 -4.25 -17.25 -17.66
CA PRO A 19 -3.44 -17.35 -18.86
C PRO A 19 -4.16 -18.19 -19.93
N GLU A 20 -4.17 -17.76 -21.19
CA GLU A 20 -4.63 -18.60 -22.29
C GLU A 20 -3.78 -19.86 -22.46
N ASN A 21 -2.47 -19.75 -22.23
CA ASN A 21 -1.50 -20.84 -22.39
C ASN A 21 -1.01 -21.38 -21.03
N TYR A 22 -1.92 -21.55 -20.08
CA TYR A 22 -1.56 -22.10 -18.77
C TYR A 22 -1.08 -23.54 -18.90
N VAL A 23 0.10 -23.83 -18.35
CA VAL A 23 0.64 -25.19 -18.21
C VAL A 23 0.68 -25.52 -16.73
N GLU A 24 0.07 -26.65 -16.36
CA GLU A 24 0.03 -27.12 -14.98
C GLU A 24 1.45 -27.30 -14.41
N GLY A 25 1.66 -26.86 -13.16
CA GLY A 25 2.96 -26.93 -12.48
C GLY A 25 3.91 -25.78 -12.80
N THR A 26 3.55 -24.85 -13.69
CA THR A 26 4.39 -23.68 -13.99
C THR A 26 4.11 -22.50 -13.06
N VAL A 27 5.16 -21.74 -12.74
CA VAL A 27 5.03 -20.48 -11.99
C VAL A 27 4.61 -19.39 -12.98
N VAL A 28 3.56 -18.65 -12.62
CA VAL A 28 3.03 -17.57 -13.45
C VAL A 28 2.92 -16.30 -12.62
N HIS A 29 3.58 -15.23 -13.08
CA HIS A 29 3.41 -13.90 -12.50
C HIS A 29 2.15 -13.23 -13.06
N ARG A 30 1.40 -12.56 -12.17
CA ARG A 30 0.15 -11.88 -12.50
C ARG A 30 0.05 -10.55 -11.77
N THR A 31 -0.63 -9.61 -12.41
CA THR A 31 -0.93 -8.29 -11.88
C THR A 31 -2.42 -8.03 -12.04
N VAL A 32 -3.01 -7.39 -11.03
CA VAL A 32 -4.37 -6.84 -11.07
C VAL A 32 -4.31 -5.37 -10.66
N VAL A 33 -5.23 -4.55 -11.17
CA VAL A 33 -5.28 -3.12 -10.89
C VAL A 33 -6.61 -2.79 -10.24
N PHE A 34 -6.57 -2.51 -8.94
CA PHE A 34 -7.72 -1.98 -8.21
C PHE A 34 -7.86 -0.49 -8.52
N GLN A 35 -9.06 -0.08 -8.92
CA GLN A 35 -9.35 1.33 -9.16
C GLN A 35 -9.51 2.06 -7.82
N GLY A 36 -9.02 3.30 -7.75
CA GLY A 36 -8.97 4.09 -6.52
C GLY A 36 -10.32 4.26 -5.82
N TYR A 37 -11.42 4.31 -6.57
CA TYR A 37 -12.76 4.47 -6.02
C TYR A 37 -13.33 3.20 -5.36
N TYR A 38 -12.68 2.05 -5.53
CA TYR A 38 -13.07 0.78 -4.89
C TYR A 38 -12.17 0.39 -3.70
N VAL A 39 -11.07 1.11 -3.47
CA VAL A 39 -10.19 0.81 -2.34
C VAL A 39 -10.61 1.60 -1.10
N PRO A 40 -10.21 1.16 0.10
CA PRO A 40 -10.40 1.93 1.32
C PRO A 40 -9.81 3.34 1.22
N ASN A 41 -10.41 4.27 1.94
CA ASN A 41 -9.80 5.57 2.20
C ASN A 41 -8.70 5.42 3.26
N ASP A 42 -8.09 6.54 3.66
CA ASP A 42 -7.23 6.60 4.84
C ASP A 42 -8.07 6.50 6.13
N ASP A 43 -8.46 5.28 6.49
CA ASP A 43 -9.33 4.96 7.62
C ASP A 43 -8.58 4.37 8.83
N GLY A 44 -7.25 4.28 8.75
CA GLY A 44 -6.41 3.74 9.82
C GLY A 44 -6.47 2.21 9.97
N GLU A 45 -7.19 1.50 9.12
CA GLU A 45 -7.30 0.04 9.18
C GLU A 45 -6.20 -0.65 8.38
N PHE A 46 -5.84 -1.88 8.81
CA PHE A 46 -4.93 -2.73 8.06
C PHE A 46 -5.70 -3.64 7.10
N TYR A 47 -5.17 -3.77 5.88
CA TYR A 47 -5.67 -4.61 4.80
C TYR A 47 -4.58 -5.57 4.33
N GLN A 48 -4.98 -6.66 3.69
CA GLN A 48 -4.08 -7.58 3.02
C GLN A 48 -4.78 -8.16 1.80
N PHE A 49 -4.02 -8.48 0.76
CA PHE A 49 -4.56 -9.21 -0.38
C PHE A 49 -4.71 -10.69 -0.01
N CYS A 50 -5.82 -11.29 -0.40
CA CYS A 50 -6.07 -12.74 -0.24
C CYS A 50 -6.40 -13.33 -1.61
N TYR A 51 -5.70 -14.41 -1.99
CA TYR A 51 -6.02 -15.14 -3.22
C TYR A 51 -7.05 -16.23 -2.90
N VAL A 52 -8.26 -16.06 -3.43
CA VAL A 52 -9.39 -16.98 -3.21
C VAL A 52 -9.68 -17.76 -4.49
N THR A 53 -9.78 -19.08 -4.39
CA THR A 53 -10.13 -19.93 -5.54
C THR A 53 -11.63 -19.86 -5.85
N HIS A 54 -12.04 -20.38 -7.01
CA HIS A 54 -13.45 -20.52 -7.38
C HIS A 54 -14.27 -21.39 -6.39
N LYS A 55 -13.60 -22.21 -5.56
CA LYS A 55 -14.23 -23.02 -4.51
C LYS A 55 -14.36 -22.27 -3.17
N GLY A 56 -13.89 -21.03 -3.08
CA GLY A 56 -13.88 -20.23 -1.85
C GLY A 56 -12.69 -20.49 -0.94
N GLU A 57 -11.67 -21.21 -1.40
CA GLU A 57 -10.49 -21.54 -0.58
C GLU A 57 -9.44 -20.41 -0.65
N ILE A 58 -8.85 -20.07 0.50
CA ILE A 58 -7.75 -19.11 0.57
C ILE A 58 -6.43 -19.86 0.29
N ARG A 59 -5.71 -19.48 -0.77
CA ARG A 59 -4.45 -20.11 -1.18
C ARG A 59 -3.22 -19.21 -1.03
N GLY A 60 -3.41 -17.96 -0.57
CA GLY A 60 -2.33 -17.05 -0.25
C GLY A 60 -2.85 -15.76 0.38
N ALA A 61 -2.01 -15.12 1.20
CA ALA A 61 -2.26 -13.81 1.79
C ALA A 61 -0.97 -12.97 1.76
N SER A 62 -1.09 -11.67 1.50
CA SER A 62 0.05 -10.75 1.57
C SER A 62 0.38 -10.36 3.01
N THR A 63 1.50 -9.67 3.21
CA THR A 63 1.71 -8.92 4.44
C THR A 63 0.65 -7.80 4.56
N PRO A 64 0.22 -7.43 5.77
CA PRO A 64 -0.68 -6.30 5.98
C PRO A 64 -0.11 -4.95 5.50
N PHE A 65 -0.98 -4.07 5.03
CA PHE A 65 -0.69 -2.70 4.59
C PHE A 65 -1.86 -1.76 4.92
N GLN A 66 -1.64 -0.45 4.85
CA GLN A 66 -2.67 0.57 5.02
C GLN A 66 -2.75 1.46 3.79
N PHE A 67 -3.93 1.98 3.51
CA PHE A 67 -4.08 3.12 2.59
C PHE A 67 -3.85 4.37 3.40
N ARG A 68 -2.87 5.19 3.00
CA ARG A 68 -2.60 6.48 3.63
C ARG A 68 -2.47 7.55 2.56
N ALA A 69 -2.98 8.75 2.84
CA ALA A 69 -2.62 9.90 2.03
C ALA A 69 -1.11 10.16 2.18
N ASN A 70 -0.46 10.65 1.12
CA ASN A 70 0.96 11.06 1.14
C ASN A 70 1.19 12.34 1.98
N SER A 71 0.49 12.51 3.10
CA SER A 71 0.90 13.49 4.11
C SER A 71 2.14 12.94 4.81
N PRO A 72 3.28 13.66 4.80
CA PRO A 72 4.44 13.25 5.55
C PRO A 72 4.03 13.04 7.00
N SER A 73 4.32 11.87 7.53
CA SER A 73 4.19 11.65 8.97
C SER A 73 5.10 12.64 9.72
N ALA A 74 4.76 12.99 10.98
CA ALA A 74 5.61 13.89 11.77
C ALA A 74 7.06 13.41 11.85
N ASP A 75 7.28 12.09 11.84
CA ASP A 75 8.60 11.46 11.84
C ASP A 75 9.36 11.59 10.50
N GLU A 76 8.67 11.93 9.41
CA GLU A 76 9.24 12.21 8.09
C GLU A 76 9.47 13.71 7.86
N LEU A 77 9.05 14.56 8.79
CA LEU A 77 9.31 15.99 8.77
C LEU A 77 10.62 16.27 9.52
N LEU A 78 11.45 17.16 8.95
CA LEU A 78 12.65 17.71 9.56
C LEU A 78 12.43 19.20 9.83
N THR A 79 12.77 19.64 11.04
CA THR A 79 12.88 21.05 11.39
C THR A 79 14.30 21.51 11.12
N VAL A 80 14.46 22.50 10.24
CA VAL A 80 15.75 23.16 10.04
C VAL A 80 15.78 24.37 10.96
N GLU A 81 16.69 24.36 11.94
CA GLU A 81 16.97 25.53 12.77
C GLU A 81 17.90 26.47 11.97
N ASP A 82 17.47 27.70 11.74
CA ASP A 82 18.30 28.74 11.15
C ASP A 82 19.17 29.36 12.25
N GLU A 83 20.50 29.34 12.07
CA GLU A 83 21.47 29.79 13.08
C GLU A 83 21.38 31.31 13.39
N GLY A 84 20.50 32.04 12.70
CA GLY A 84 20.33 33.48 12.80
C GLY A 84 19.06 33.95 13.52
N ASN A 85 18.75 33.49 14.74
CA ASN A 85 17.67 34.01 15.63
C ASN A 85 16.39 34.48 14.88
N SER A 86 15.94 33.71 13.90
CA SER A 86 14.76 34.02 13.11
C SER A 86 13.56 33.31 13.73
N ASP A 87 12.44 34.01 13.93
CA ASP A 87 11.17 33.45 14.46
C ASP A 87 10.48 32.48 13.47
N ILE A 88 11.23 31.92 12.51
CA ILE A 88 10.71 31.15 11.39
C ILE A 88 11.16 29.70 11.55
N LEU A 89 10.17 28.81 11.73
CA LEU A 89 10.38 27.37 11.68
C LEU A 89 10.19 26.86 10.25
N VAL A 90 11.26 26.41 9.62
CA VAL A 90 11.17 25.76 8.30
C VAL A 90 11.00 24.26 8.50
N VAL A 91 9.87 23.72 8.02
CA VAL A 91 9.56 22.29 8.04
C VAL A 91 9.73 21.71 6.65
N THR A 92 10.64 20.76 6.50
CA THR A 92 10.90 20.04 5.23
C THR A 92 10.66 18.54 5.40
N THR A 93 10.57 17.79 4.30
CA THR A 93 10.44 16.32 4.34
C THR A 93 11.81 15.66 4.24
N LYS A 94 12.03 14.52 4.91
CA LYS A 94 13.25 13.71 4.77
C LYS A 94 13.54 13.32 3.32
N ALA A 95 12.50 13.14 2.51
CA ALA A 95 12.62 12.83 1.08
C ALA A 95 13.19 14.01 0.27
N GLY A 96 12.76 15.25 0.56
CA GLY A 96 13.24 16.45 -0.15
C GLY A 96 14.72 16.79 0.08
N SER A 97 15.28 16.42 1.23
CA SER A 97 16.71 16.63 1.53
C SER A 97 17.64 15.71 0.72
N LEU A 98 17.15 14.58 0.21
CA LEU A 98 17.95 13.61 -0.55
C LEU A 98 18.23 14.08 -2.00
N GLU A 99 17.44 15.03 -2.53
CA GLU A 99 17.62 15.55 -3.90
C GLU A 99 18.74 16.59 -4.02
N VAL A 100 19.21 17.16 -2.90
CA VAL A 100 20.27 18.19 -2.89
C VAL A 100 21.68 17.58 -2.84
N GLY A 101 21.80 16.27 -2.59
CA GLY A 101 23.08 15.56 -2.40
C GLY A 101 23.66 14.87 -3.63
N ILE A 102 23.03 14.95 -4.81
CA ILE A 102 23.57 14.41 -6.07
C ILE A 102 23.89 15.59 -7.00
N VAL A 103 25.11 16.11 -6.87
CA VAL A 103 25.81 16.85 -7.93
C VAL A 103 27.24 16.32 -8.02
#